data_AF-A0A967WP78-F1
#
_entry.id   AF-A0A967WP78-F1
#
_cell.length_a   1.000
_cell.length_b   1.000
_cell.length_c   1.000
_cell.angle_alpha   90.00
_cell.angle_beta   90.00
_cell.angle_gamma   90.00
#
_symmetry.space_group_name_H-M   'P 1'
#
loop_
_entity.id
_entity.type
_entity.pdbx_description
1 polymer ?
#
loop_
_entity_poly.entity_id
_entity_poly.type
_entity_poly.pdbx_seq_one_letter_code
_entity_poly.pdbx_strand_id
1 'polypeptide(L)'
;MALLQELNERQGATIIVVTHDPAVARTTKRIITLHDGRVARDVPLESPYLEDLRELKDSPLGKSLLEGEIPSELEGLGLEQVTPLLKGILEKV
;
A
#
# COMPACT_ATOMS: atom_id res chain seq x y z
N MET A 1 5.82 -9.45 15.09
CA MET A 1 4.69 -8.60 15.53
C MET A 1 3.76 -9.25 16.56
N ALA A 2 3.72 -10.59 16.68
CA ALA A 2 2.79 -11.30 17.56
C ALA A 2 2.73 -10.79 19.02
N LEU A 3 3.88 -10.57 19.68
CA LEU A 3 3.91 -10.09 21.07
C LEU A 3 3.30 -8.70 21.23
N LEU A 4 3.60 -7.76 20.32
CA LEU A 4 3.07 -6.41 20.38
C LEU A 4 1.55 -6.40 20.11
N GLN A 5 1.09 -7.22 19.16
CA GLN A 5 -0.34 -7.41 18.92
C GLN A 5 -1.04 -7.96 20.16
N GLU A 6 -0.45 -8.96 20.82
CA GLU A 6 -1.00 -9.53 22.05
C GLU A 6 -1.13 -8.47 23.16
N LEU A 7 -0.11 -7.64 23.38
CA LEU A 7 -0.16 -6.56 24.36
C LEU A 7 -1.26 -5.53 24.02
N ASN A 8 -1.39 -5.16 22.74
CA ASN A 8 -2.44 -4.24 22.30
C ASN A 8 -3.84 -4.83 22.53
N GLU A 9 -4.04 -6.10 22.18
CA GLU A 9 -5.36 -6.74 22.19
C GLU A 9 -5.79 -7.22 23.58
N ARG A 10 -4.86 -7.81 24.36
CA ARG A 10 -5.19 -8.38 25.66
C ARG A 10 -5.07 -7.39 26.82
N GLN A 11 -4.17 -6.42 26.71
CA GLN A 11 -3.88 -5.48 27.81
C GLN A 11 -4.32 -4.05 27.50
N GLY A 12 -4.86 -3.79 26.30
CA GLY A 12 -5.30 -2.45 25.90
C GLY A 12 -4.14 -1.45 25.74
N ALA A 13 -2.91 -1.92 25.60
CA ALA A 13 -1.75 -1.05 25.43
C ALA A 13 -1.81 -0.31 24.10
N THR A 14 -1.59 1.02 24.10
CA THR A 14 -1.44 1.78 22.85
C THR A 14 0.01 1.66 22.38
N ILE A 15 0.18 1.22 21.12
CA ILE A 15 1.50 0.98 20.54
C ILE A 15 1.66 1.85 19.30
N ILE A 16 2.75 2.62 19.25
CA ILE A 16 3.19 3.36 18.06
C ILE A 16 4.46 2.70 17.55
N VAL A 17 4.45 2.30 16.28
CA VAL A 17 5.61 1.72 15.60
C VAL A 17 6.07 2.68 14.52
N VAL A 18 7.34 3.08 14.55
CA VAL A 18 7.98 3.85 13.48
C VAL A 18 8.88 2.90 12.71
N THR A 19 8.65 2.77 11.41
CA THR A 19 9.36 1.82 10.56
C THR A 19 9.46 2.34 9.13
N HIS A 20 10.52 1.96 8.43
CA HIS A 20 10.64 2.10 6.98
C HIS A 20 10.27 0.81 6.23
N ASP A 21 9.97 -0.28 6.96
CA ASP A 21 9.55 -1.55 6.40
C ASP A 21 8.02 -1.58 6.21
N PRO A 22 7.52 -1.60 4.96
CA PRO A 22 6.09 -1.67 4.68
C PRO A 22 5.42 -2.93 5.23
N ALA A 23 6.14 -4.05 5.31
CA ALA A 23 5.59 -5.30 5.84
C ALA A 23 5.23 -5.18 7.32
N VAL A 24 6.01 -4.42 8.10
CA VAL A 24 5.70 -4.12 9.49
C VAL A 24 4.50 -3.17 9.57
N ALA A 25 4.48 -2.10 8.77
CA ALA A 25 3.37 -1.14 8.74
C ALA A 25 2.02 -1.81 8.43
N ARG A 26 2.01 -2.77 7.49
CA ARG A 26 0.84 -3.58 7.10
C ARG A 26 0.29 -4.48 8.21
N THR A 27 1.00 -4.66 9.31
CA THR A 27 0.50 -5.45 10.46
C THR A 27 -0.21 -4.61 11.53
N THR A 28 -0.25 -3.29 11.32
CA THR A 28 -0.85 -2.32 12.24
C THR A 28 -2.29 -1.99 11.83
N LYS A 29 -3.02 -1.30 12.73
CA LYS A 29 -4.42 -0.90 12.48
C LYS A 29 -4.55 0.44 11.74
N ARG A 30 -3.46 1.22 11.66
CA ARG A 30 -3.44 2.58 11.09
C ARG A 30 -2.02 2.92 10.68
N ILE A 31 -1.87 3.47 9.48
CA ILE A 31 -0.59 3.96 8.96
C ILE A 31 -0.67 5.48 8.85
N ILE A 32 0.28 6.16 9.49
CA ILE A 32 0.47 7.61 9.38
C ILE A 32 1.81 7.86 8.70
N THR A 33 1.78 8.43 7.50
CA THR A 33 2.98 8.78 6.76
C THR A 33 3.33 10.24 7.01
N LEU A 34 4.56 10.48 7.45
CA LEU A 34 5.09 11.81 7.63
C LEU A 34 5.99 12.18 6.45
N HIS A 35 5.87 13.42 5.96
CA HIS A 35 6.75 14.01 4.95
C HIS A 35 7.02 15.46 5.35
N ASP A 36 8.30 15.85 5.39
CA ASP A 36 8.74 17.20 5.80
C ASP A 36 8.09 17.70 7.10
N GLY A 37 8.00 16.84 8.11
CA GLY A 37 7.42 17.16 9.42
C GLY A 37 5.90 17.34 9.43
N ARG A 38 5.21 17.03 8.32
CA ARG A 38 3.75 17.10 8.19
C ARG A 38 3.16 15.71 7.98
N VAL A 39 1.91 15.52 8.42
CA VAL A 39 1.15 14.32 8.07
C VAL A 39 0.78 14.40 6.60
N ALA A 40 1.45 13.58 5.79
CA ALA A 40 1.19 13.47 4.36
C ALA A 40 0.00 12.53 4.09
N ARG A 41 -0.12 11.48 4.90
CA ARG A 41 -1.17 10.48 4.78
C ARG A 41 -1.54 9.93 6.15
N ASP A 42 -2.82 9.62 6.31
CA ASP A 42 -3.37 9.05 7.53
C ASP A 42 -4.50 8.11 7.14
N VAL A 43 -4.25 6.80 7.26
CA VAL A 43 -5.18 5.78 6.79
C VAL A 43 -5.41 4.69 7.84
N PRO A 44 -6.66 4.34 8.16
CA PRO A 44 -6.95 3.09 8.83
C PRO A 44 -6.62 1.94 7.87
N LEU A 45 -5.97 0.90 8.37
CA LEU A 45 -5.65 -0.28 7.58
C LEU A 45 -6.81 -1.27 7.68
N GLU A 46 -7.82 -1.09 6.81
CA GLU A 46 -9.00 -1.96 6.75
C GLU A 46 -8.70 -3.30 6.05
N SER A 47 -7.84 -3.27 5.03
CA SER A 47 -7.45 -4.45 4.24
C SER A 47 -6.01 -4.33 3.74
N PRO A 48 -5.14 -5.32 4.03
CA PRO A 48 -3.78 -5.37 3.47
C PRO A 48 -3.76 -5.33 1.94
N TYR A 49 -4.74 -5.97 1.29
CA TYR A 49 -4.82 -6.02 -0.17
C TYR A 49 -5.14 -4.66 -0.79
N LEU A 50 -5.97 -3.85 -0.12
CA LEU A 50 -6.25 -2.49 -0.60
C LEU A 50 -5.01 -1.60 -0.47
N GLU A 51 -4.20 -1.83 0.57
CA GLU A 51 -2.93 -1.12 0.72
C GLU A 51 -1.91 -1.54 -0.35
N ASP A 52 -1.82 -2.84 -0.67
CA ASP A 52 -0.97 -3.31 -1.78
C ASP A 52 -1.38 -2.69 -3.12
N LEU A 53 -2.70 -2.58 -3.39
CA LEU A 53 -3.19 -1.92 -4.60
C LEU A 53 -2.87 -0.42 -4.62
N ARG A 54 -2.87 0.25 -3.47
CA ARG A 54 -2.47 1.66 -3.35
C ARG A 54 -0.98 1.85 -3.53
N GLU A 55 -0.16 1.00 -2.92
CA GLU A 55 1.29 1.01 -3.15
C GLU A 55 1.60 0.77 -4.63
N LEU A 56 0.92 -0.19 -5.26
CA LEU A 56 1.03 -0.41 -6.69
C LEU A 56 0.64 0.84 -7.47
N LYS A 57 -0.52 1.45 -7.17
CA LYS A 57 -0.99 2.70 -7.80
C LYS A 57 0.07 3.82 -7.75
N ASP A 58 0.72 3.98 -6.60
CA ASP A 58 1.70 5.04 -6.37
C ASP A 58 3.10 4.72 -6.92
N SER A 59 3.37 3.45 -7.24
CA SER A 59 4.62 3.00 -7.86
C SER A 59 4.79 3.52 -9.30
N PRO A 60 6.02 3.52 -9.84
CA PRO A 60 6.25 3.88 -11.25
C PRO A 60 5.40 3.05 -12.22
N LEU A 61 5.29 1.74 -11.97
CA LEU A 61 4.48 0.86 -12.81
C LEU A 61 3.00 1.22 -12.75
N GLY A 62 2.45 1.47 -11.55
CA GLY A 62 1.05 1.86 -11.40
C GLY A 62 0.72 3.16 -12.13
N LYS A 63 1.62 4.14 -12.09
CA LYS A 63 1.48 5.40 -12.83
C LYS A 63 1.43 5.18 -14.34
N SER A 64 2.34 4.38 -14.89
CA SER A 64 2.30 4.01 -16.32
C SER A 64 1.00 3.27 -16.68
N LEU A 65 0.57 2.31 -15.86
CA LEU A 65 -0.68 1.57 -16.08
C LEU A 65 -1.92 2.49 -16.05
N LEU A 66 -1.94 3.50 -15.17
CA LEU A 66 -3.00 4.52 -15.14
C LEU A 66 -3.03 5.37 -16.41
N GLU A 67 -1.86 5.65 -16.99
CA GLU A 67 -1.73 6.33 -18.28
C GLU A 67 -2.11 5.40 -19.46
N GLY A 68 -2.25 4.10 -19.20
CA GLY A 68 -2.54 3.09 -20.21
C GLY A 68 -1.28 2.64 -20.97
N GLU A 69 -0.11 2.94 -20.43
CA GLU A 69 1.19 2.62 -20.99
C GLU A 69 1.79 1.41 -20.30
N ILE A 70 2.49 0.57 -21.06
CA ILE A 70 3.25 -0.57 -20.55
C ILE A 70 4.72 -0.27 -20.81
N PRO A 71 5.58 -0.23 -19.79
CA PRO A 71 7.02 -0.07 -19.98
C PRO A 71 7.57 -1.13 -20.94
N SER A 72 8.42 -0.71 -21.88
CA SER A 72 8.99 -1.59 -22.92
C SER A 72 9.70 -2.82 -22.36
N GLU A 73 10.26 -2.72 -21.16
CA GLU A 73 10.95 -3.80 -20.45
C GLU A 73 9.99 -4.91 -19.97
N LEU A 74 8.69 -4.64 -19.95
CA LEU A 74 7.64 -5.55 -19.51
C LEU A 74 6.77 -6.08 -20.67
N GLU A 75 7.07 -5.67 -21.91
CA GLU A 75 6.42 -6.20 -23.09
C GLU A 75 6.60 -7.71 -23.20
N GLY A 76 5.53 -8.42 -23.58
CA GLY A 76 5.53 -9.88 -23.72
C GLY A 76 5.30 -10.65 -22.42
N LEU A 77 5.17 -9.97 -21.28
CA LEU A 77 4.75 -10.60 -20.01
C LEU A 77 3.23 -10.82 -19.90
N GLY A 78 2.46 -10.46 -20.94
CA GLY A 78 1.01 -10.60 -20.97
C GLY A 78 0.26 -9.47 -20.26
N LEU A 79 0.97 -8.41 -19.83
CA LEU A 79 0.37 -7.22 -19.22
C LEU A 79 -0.59 -6.51 -20.17
N GLU A 80 -0.37 -6.62 -21.48
CA GLU A 80 -1.17 -6.02 -22.54
C GLU A 80 -2.65 -6.39 -22.44
N GLN A 81 -2.93 -7.61 -21.98
CA GLN A 81 -4.28 -8.15 -21.86
C GLN A 81 -5.01 -7.65 -20.60
N VAL A 82 -4.25 -7.33 -19.55
CA VAL A 82 -4.80 -6.99 -18.23
C VAL A 82 -4.75 -5.50 -17.91
N THR A 83 -3.95 -4.71 -18.63
CA THR A 83 -3.79 -3.26 -18.39
C THR A 83 -5.12 -2.50 -18.34
N PRO A 84 -6.10 -2.68 -19.25
CA PRO A 84 -7.37 -1.98 -19.15
C PRO A 84 -8.14 -2.29 -17.85
N LEU A 85 -8.09 -3.54 -17.38
CA LEU A 85 -8.71 -3.98 -16.14
C LEU A 85 -7.98 -3.43 -14.92
N LEU A 86 -6.64 -3.53 -14.93
CA LEU A 86 -5.79 -3.02 -13.85
C LEU A 86 -5.94 -1.50 -13.70
N LYS A 87 -5.95 -0.75 -14.80
CA LYS A 87 -6.24 0.70 -14.78
C LYS A 87 -7.56 0.98 -14.06
N GLY A 88 -8.65 0.30 -14.47
CA GLY A 88 -9.96 0.49 -13.84
C GLY A 88 -10.03 0.08 -12.36
N ILE A 89 -9.15 -0.82 -11.89
CA ILE A 89 -9.00 -1.15 -10.47
C ILE A 89 -8.21 -0.04 -9.75
N LEU A 90 -7.06 0.37 -10.31
CA LEU A 90 -6.16 1.38 -9.72
C LEU A 90 -6.82 2.77 -9.62
N GLU A 91 -7.73 3.11 -10.52
CA GLU A 91 -8.52 4.35 -10.44
C GLU A 91 -9.48 4.38 -9.24
N LYS A 92 -9.87 3.22 -8.71
CA LYS A 92 -10.87 3.09 -7.64
C LYS A 92 -10.28 2.99 -6.22
N VAL A 93 -8.97 2.81 -6.10
CA VAL A 93 -8.25 2.65 -4.81
C VAL A 93 -7.47 3.90 -4.44
#